data_AF-A0A1Z9SXA5-F1
#
_entry.id   AF-A0A1Z9SXA5-F1
#
_cell.length_a   1.000
_cell.length_b   1.000
_cell.length_c   1.000
_cell.angle_alpha   90.00
_cell.angle_beta   90.00
_cell.angle_gamma   90.00
#
_symmetry.space_group_name_H-M   'P 1'
#
loop_
_entity.id
_entity.type
_entity.pdbx_description
1 polymer ?
#
loop_
_entity_poly.entity_id
_entity_poly.type
_entity_poly.pdbx_seq_one_letter_code
_entity_poly.pdbx_strand_id
1 'polypeptide(L)'
;MTEITTNETPNTRLATLIKELGSTDTAIAKAIAIVTGKSISKTSVATHMPDGGNKQIKDEFFETVGDALPFLNIIWLRFGKGKMLRDWSTKQQNDYVLESEWYKNLPKKSEPYDEKKYSNLKPEYREIIKETARWDSQAKVKQELKATTFKDTLKAMFRSTYSSGTLRVDVDKDLCNRFRSIRTEAEPKLSQQQFADKLGVARAMITSIESWRQNPSHHLMVRMWEQLSTPNKEFNFKWLHTGEGLMFLSGSNASPGQISKDHRERMLEQSLMDSHEKNAELKLKYSNLEQEKQRLTLLVNKLSEENAKGFSH
;
A
#
# COMPACT_ATOMS: atom_id res chain seq x y z
N MET A 1 17.86 26.44 -11.96
CA MET A 1 16.81 25.99 -12.88
C MET A 1 17.36 24.75 -13.57
N THR A 2 16.92 23.56 -13.18
CA THR A 2 17.34 22.31 -13.83
C THR A 2 16.36 21.99 -14.95
N GLU A 3 16.93 21.76 -16.12
CA GLU A 3 16.26 21.52 -17.40
C GLU A 3 15.27 20.36 -17.30
N ILE A 4 14.04 20.61 -17.76
CA ILE A 4 13.05 19.56 -17.97
C ILE A 4 13.50 18.79 -19.21
N THR A 5 14.15 17.65 -19.01
CA THR A 5 14.44 16.73 -20.11
C THR A 5 13.12 16.26 -20.70
N THR A 6 12.96 16.43 -22.01
CA THR A 6 11.74 16.34 -22.82
C THR A 6 11.00 14.99 -22.82
N ASN A 7 11.42 14.01 -22.02
CA ASN A 7 10.84 12.66 -21.93
C ASN A 7 10.41 12.24 -20.51
N GLU A 8 10.44 13.14 -19.52
CA GLU A 8 10.06 12.77 -18.14
C GLU A 8 8.53 12.65 -17.95
N THR A 9 8.05 11.42 -17.84
CA THR A 9 6.66 11.08 -17.53
C THR A 9 6.48 10.70 -16.05
N PRO A 10 5.24 10.61 -15.53
CA PRO A 10 5.03 10.05 -14.19
C PRO A 10 5.58 8.62 -14.05
N ASN A 11 5.54 7.84 -15.13
CA ASN A 11 6.07 6.48 -15.21
C ASN A 11 7.59 6.45 -15.03
N THR A 12 8.34 7.32 -15.72
CA THR A 12 9.81 7.40 -15.54
C THR A 12 10.20 7.93 -14.17
N ARG A 13 9.41 8.83 -13.58
CA ARG A 13 9.61 9.30 -12.20
C ARG A 13 9.32 8.22 -11.16
N LEU A 14 8.28 7.40 -11.36
CA LEU A 14 8.02 6.24 -10.51
C LEU A 14 9.16 5.21 -10.57
N ALA A 15 9.70 4.94 -11.76
CA ALA A 15 10.89 4.09 -11.92
C ALA A 15 12.13 4.70 -11.22
N THR A 16 12.31 6.01 -11.33
CA THR A 16 13.38 6.74 -10.64
C THR A 16 13.24 6.63 -9.12
N LEU A 17 12.04 6.79 -8.58
CA LEU A 17 11.76 6.60 -7.14
C LEU A 17 12.18 5.21 -6.67
N ILE A 18 11.79 4.16 -7.40
CA ILE A 18 12.11 2.77 -7.06
C ILE A 18 13.62 2.56 -7.02
N LYS A 19 14.33 3.06 -8.03
CA LYS A 19 15.80 2.98 -8.12
C LYS A 19 16.48 3.74 -6.98
N GLU A 20 16.06 4.98 -6.72
CA GLU A 20 16.67 5.85 -5.71
C GLU A 20 16.45 5.35 -4.28
N LEU A 21 15.32 4.69 -4.01
CA LEU A 21 15.07 3.99 -2.75
C LEU A 21 15.79 2.63 -2.65
N GLY A 22 16.56 2.23 -3.68
CA GLY A 22 17.18 0.90 -3.74
C GLY A 22 16.16 -0.22 -3.59
N SER A 23 14.97 -0.01 -4.13
CA SER A 23 13.74 -0.76 -3.92
C SER A 23 13.37 -1.55 -5.18
N THR A 24 12.19 -2.17 -5.15
CA THR A 24 11.62 -2.96 -6.27
C THR A 24 10.12 -2.71 -6.36
N ASP A 25 9.49 -3.07 -7.49
CA ASP A 25 8.03 -2.98 -7.68
C ASP A 25 7.24 -3.69 -6.56
N THR A 26 7.51 -4.98 -6.35
CA THR A 26 8.28 -5.35 -5.16
C THR A 26 7.88 -4.75 -3.80
N ALA A 27 8.89 -4.14 -3.23
CA ALA A 27 8.82 -3.39 -2.00
C ALA A 27 7.80 -2.24 -2.01
N ILE A 28 7.57 -1.55 -3.14
CA ILE A 28 6.51 -0.53 -3.24
C ILE A 28 5.12 -1.17 -3.05
N ALA A 29 4.92 -2.31 -3.70
CA ALA A 29 3.90 -3.32 -3.47
C ALA A 29 3.47 -3.42 -1.99
N LYS A 30 4.45 -3.86 -1.20
CA LYS A 30 4.29 -4.12 0.23
C LYS A 30 4.10 -2.87 1.04
N ALA A 31 4.83 -1.80 0.73
CA ALA A 31 4.73 -0.54 1.46
C ALA A 31 3.29 -0.02 1.43
N ILE A 32 2.65 -0.03 0.25
CA ILE A 32 1.24 0.32 0.11
C ILE A 32 0.36 -0.62 0.92
N ALA A 33 0.53 -1.94 0.74
CA ALA A 33 -0.31 -2.91 1.44
C ALA A 33 -0.23 -2.81 2.97
N ILE A 34 0.97 -2.60 3.51
CA ILE A 34 1.22 -2.50 4.96
C ILE A 34 0.71 -1.18 5.52
N VAL A 35 0.96 -0.06 4.83
CA VAL A 35 0.64 1.27 5.37
C VAL A 35 -0.84 1.61 5.19
N THR A 36 -1.42 1.27 4.04
CA THR A 36 -2.78 1.70 3.70
C THR A 36 -3.81 0.57 3.81
N GLY A 37 -3.38 -0.67 4.05
CA GLY A 37 -4.25 -1.85 4.02
C GLY A 37 -4.84 -2.18 2.64
N LYS A 38 -4.45 -1.45 1.57
CA LYS A 38 -4.99 -1.63 0.22
C LYS A 38 -4.27 -2.81 -0.46
N SER A 39 -5.04 -3.74 -1.00
CA SER A 39 -4.48 -4.86 -1.77
C SER A 39 -3.94 -4.36 -3.11
N ILE A 40 -2.62 -4.33 -3.25
CA ILE A 40 -1.93 -3.98 -4.50
C ILE A 40 -0.91 -5.05 -4.86
N SER A 41 -0.88 -5.45 -6.13
CA SER A 41 0.05 -6.47 -6.63
C SER A 41 1.33 -5.84 -7.17
N LYS A 42 2.41 -6.63 -7.25
CA LYS A 42 3.61 -6.23 -8.01
C LYS A 42 3.25 -5.83 -9.44
N THR A 43 2.37 -6.60 -10.09
CA THR A 43 1.94 -6.35 -11.47
C THR A 43 1.24 -5.01 -11.60
N SER A 44 0.46 -4.60 -10.59
CA SER A 44 -0.19 -3.29 -10.56
C SER A 44 0.85 -2.16 -10.60
N VAL A 45 1.98 -2.31 -9.89
CA VAL A 45 3.10 -1.35 -9.94
C VAL A 45 3.88 -1.47 -11.26
N ALA A 46 4.22 -2.70 -11.67
CA ALA A 46 5.02 -2.98 -12.86
C ALA A 46 4.34 -2.49 -14.16
N THR A 47 3.01 -2.55 -14.27
CA THR A 47 2.29 -2.05 -15.46
C THR A 47 2.48 -0.56 -15.71
N HIS A 48 2.84 0.19 -14.67
CA HIS A 48 3.19 1.61 -14.76
C HIS A 48 4.68 1.86 -15.03
N MET A 49 5.52 0.82 -15.03
CA MET A 49 6.93 1.00 -15.35
C MET A 49 7.13 1.21 -16.85
N PRO A 50 8.14 2.01 -17.27
CA PRO A 50 8.44 2.19 -18.69
C PRO A 50 8.68 0.88 -19.45
N ASP A 51 9.24 -0.14 -18.78
CA ASP A 51 9.54 -1.47 -19.29
C ASP A 51 8.42 -2.52 -19.06
N GLY A 52 7.48 -2.27 -18.15
CA GLY A 52 6.43 -3.23 -17.76
C GLY A 52 5.05 -3.02 -18.41
N GLY A 53 4.89 -1.97 -19.22
CA GLY A 53 3.65 -1.71 -19.98
C GLY A 53 3.36 -0.24 -20.23
N ASN A 54 4.08 0.66 -19.53
CA ASN A 54 4.00 2.10 -19.66
C ASN A 54 2.55 2.64 -19.59
N LYS A 55 1.70 1.99 -18.78
CA LYS A 55 0.30 2.37 -18.64
C LYS A 55 0.21 3.70 -17.91
N GLN A 56 -0.62 4.61 -18.41
CA GLN A 56 -0.89 5.89 -17.77
C GLN A 56 -1.30 5.68 -16.30
N ILE A 57 -0.62 6.37 -15.39
CA ILE A 57 -0.91 6.34 -13.96
C ILE A 57 -2.18 7.17 -13.72
N LYS A 58 -3.17 6.56 -13.05
CA LYS A 58 -4.42 7.21 -12.65
C LYS A 58 -4.26 7.95 -11.31
N ASP A 59 -5.13 8.92 -11.07
CA ASP A 59 -5.14 9.72 -9.84
C ASP A 59 -5.22 8.86 -8.57
N GLU A 60 -6.06 7.83 -8.57
CA GLU A 60 -6.19 6.85 -7.48
C GLU A 60 -4.85 6.18 -7.07
N PHE A 61 -3.96 5.94 -8.05
CA PHE A 61 -2.66 5.35 -7.78
C PHE A 61 -1.70 6.38 -7.17
N PHE A 62 -1.73 7.64 -7.61
CA PHE A 62 -0.95 8.71 -6.99
C PHE A 62 -1.36 8.94 -5.54
N GLU A 63 -2.66 8.93 -5.26
CA GLU A 63 -3.20 9.02 -3.88
C GLU A 63 -2.71 7.84 -3.04
N THR A 64 -2.83 6.62 -3.56
CA THR A 64 -2.39 5.42 -2.85
C THR A 64 -0.89 5.41 -2.55
N VAL A 65 -0.05 5.84 -3.50
CA VAL A 65 1.39 6.00 -3.27
C VAL A 65 1.66 7.13 -2.27
N GLY A 66 0.90 8.22 -2.32
CA GLY A 66 1.02 9.35 -1.39
C GLY A 66 0.65 9.00 0.05
N ASP A 67 -0.41 8.23 0.23
CA ASP A 67 -0.84 7.68 1.52
C ASP A 67 0.22 6.74 2.10
N ALA A 68 0.79 5.88 1.26
CA ALA A 68 1.77 4.89 1.66
C ALA A 68 3.15 5.49 1.97
N LEU A 69 3.54 6.53 1.21
CA LEU A 69 4.87 7.13 1.23
C LEU A 69 4.76 8.62 1.61
N PRO A 70 4.49 8.96 2.89
CA PRO A 70 4.25 10.35 3.30
C PRO A 70 5.47 11.27 3.11
N PHE A 71 6.69 10.70 3.06
CA PHE A 71 7.93 11.42 2.75
C PHE A 71 8.05 11.83 1.28
N LEU A 72 7.25 11.24 0.38
CA LEU A 72 7.27 11.49 -1.05
C LEU A 72 6.51 12.79 -1.38
N ASN A 73 7.09 13.58 -2.28
CA ASN A 73 6.40 14.69 -2.90
C ASN A 73 5.58 14.21 -4.11
N ILE A 74 4.27 14.05 -3.93
CA ILE A 74 3.37 13.60 -5.00
C ILE A 74 3.27 14.62 -6.15
N ILE A 75 3.52 15.91 -5.90
CA ILE A 75 3.55 16.93 -6.95
C ILE A 75 4.74 16.70 -7.89
N TRP A 76 5.89 16.29 -7.34
CA TRP A 76 7.03 15.85 -8.15
C TRP A 76 6.68 14.60 -8.93
N LEU A 77 6.11 13.57 -8.30
CA LEU A 77 5.77 12.33 -8.99
C LEU A 77 4.80 12.56 -10.15
N ARG A 78 3.76 13.38 -9.94
CA ARG A 78 2.70 13.65 -10.91
C ARG A 78 3.13 14.62 -12.00
N PHE A 79 3.81 15.71 -11.64
CA PHE A 79 4.05 16.84 -12.56
C PHE A 79 5.54 17.18 -12.78
N GLY A 80 6.46 16.50 -12.11
CA GLY A 80 7.91 16.79 -12.17
C GLY A 80 8.31 18.07 -11.44
N LYS A 81 7.41 18.67 -10.65
CA LYS A 81 7.68 19.95 -9.97
C LYS A 81 8.29 19.73 -8.58
N GLY A 82 9.42 20.37 -8.31
CA GLY A 82 10.11 20.31 -7.01
C GLY A 82 11.03 19.09 -6.90
N LYS A 83 11.38 18.72 -5.66
CA LYS A 83 12.22 17.55 -5.36
C LYS A 83 11.38 16.30 -5.14
N MET A 84 11.97 15.12 -5.32
CA MET A 84 11.35 13.82 -5.06
C MET A 84 10.87 13.68 -3.61
N LEU A 85 11.71 14.02 -2.64
CA LEU A 85 11.36 13.98 -1.23
C LEU A 85 10.77 15.32 -0.80
N ARG A 86 9.85 15.30 0.16
CA ARG A 86 9.38 16.51 0.82
C ARG A 86 10.53 17.15 1.60
N ASP A 87 10.55 18.48 1.66
CA ASP A 87 11.51 19.22 2.49
C ASP A 87 11.08 19.14 3.97
N TRP A 88 11.27 17.98 4.58
CA TRP A 88 11.06 17.74 6.01
C TRP A 88 12.24 18.28 6.82
N SER A 89 11.94 18.88 7.96
CA SER A 89 12.95 19.19 8.99
C SER A 89 13.62 17.92 9.51
N THR A 90 14.82 18.04 10.06
CA THR A 90 15.53 16.92 10.71
C THR A 90 14.69 16.25 11.79
N LYS A 91 13.88 17.04 12.52
CA LYS A 91 12.94 16.51 13.51
C LYS A 91 11.89 15.61 12.85
N GLN A 92 11.20 16.08 11.82
CA GLN A 92 10.17 15.30 11.11
C GLN A 92 10.74 14.02 10.49
N GLN A 93 11.96 14.08 9.95
CA GLN A 93 12.65 12.91 9.41
C GLN A 93 12.92 11.87 10.49
N ASN A 94 13.43 12.30 11.65
CA ASN A 94 13.71 11.42 12.78
C ASN A 94 12.42 10.83 13.37
N ASP A 95 11.41 11.66 13.59
CA ASP A 95 10.12 11.23 14.15
C ASP A 95 9.50 10.15 13.26
N TYR A 96 9.49 10.34 11.93
CA TYR A 96 9.00 9.33 10.98
C TYR A 96 9.74 7.99 11.09
N VAL A 97 11.07 8.02 11.21
CA VAL A 97 11.86 6.78 11.33
C VAL A 97 11.60 6.11 12.69
N LEU A 98 11.58 6.87 13.78
CA LEU A 98 11.42 6.34 15.14
C LEU A 98 10.00 5.83 15.43
N GLU A 99 8.99 6.38 14.76
CA GLU A 99 7.59 5.94 14.89
C GLU A 99 7.26 4.74 13.99
N SER A 100 8.14 4.40 13.04
CA SER A 100 7.94 3.30 12.11
C SER A 100 7.91 1.93 12.80
N GLU A 101 7.07 1.02 12.31
CA GLU A 101 7.08 -0.38 12.75
C GLU A 101 8.42 -1.07 12.49
N TRP A 102 9.16 -0.62 11.46
CA TRP A 102 10.52 -1.08 11.24
C TRP A 102 11.41 -0.84 12.45
N TYR A 103 11.46 0.39 12.96
CA TYR A 103 12.29 0.73 14.12
C TYR A 103 11.81 0.04 15.40
N LYS A 104 10.50 -0.05 15.61
CA LYS A 104 9.91 -0.69 16.80
C LYS A 104 10.25 -2.18 16.89
N ASN A 105 10.36 -2.87 15.75
CA ASN A 105 10.64 -4.29 15.68
C ASN A 105 12.14 -4.64 15.78
N LEU A 106 13.04 -3.64 15.82
CA LEU A 106 14.47 -3.89 16.02
C LEU A 106 14.81 -4.27 17.46
N PRO A 107 15.83 -5.14 17.67
CA PRO A 107 16.31 -5.48 19.01
C PRO A 107 16.76 -4.25 19.80
N LYS A 108 16.62 -4.30 21.14
CA LYS A 108 17.12 -3.23 22.03
C LYS A 108 18.64 -3.29 22.24
N LYS A 109 19.22 -4.49 22.16
CA LYS A 109 20.68 -4.73 22.23
C LYS A 109 21.11 -5.43 20.94
N SER A 110 22.16 -4.94 20.29
CA SER A 110 22.80 -5.69 19.22
C SER A 110 24.24 -6.03 19.51
N GLU A 111 24.64 -7.20 19.02
CA GLU A 111 26.04 -7.58 18.92
C GLU A 111 26.64 -6.91 17.66
N PRO A 112 27.89 -6.44 17.70
CA PRO A 112 28.57 -5.95 16.50
C PRO A 112 28.69 -7.06 15.46
N TYR A 113 28.72 -6.68 14.18
CA TYR A 113 29.05 -7.62 13.11
C TYR A 113 30.46 -8.19 13.33
N ASP A 114 30.58 -9.51 13.42
CA ASP A 114 31.85 -10.21 13.62
C ASP A 114 32.33 -10.84 12.30
N GLU A 115 33.35 -10.24 11.68
CA GLU A 115 33.95 -10.73 10.42
C GLU A 115 34.53 -12.14 10.53
N LYS A 116 35.04 -12.54 11.70
CA LYS A 116 35.63 -13.87 11.89
C LYS A 116 34.54 -14.94 11.93
N LYS A 117 33.41 -14.65 12.58
CA LYS A 117 32.25 -15.55 12.70
C LYS A 117 31.65 -15.94 11.35
N TYR A 118 31.70 -15.05 10.35
CA TYR A 118 31.10 -15.26 9.03
C TYR A 118 32.14 -15.49 7.92
N SER A 119 33.41 -15.68 8.27
CA SER A 119 34.54 -15.80 7.34
C SER A 119 34.42 -16.96 6.34
N ASN A 120 33.68 -18.01 6.72
CA ASN A 120 33.41 -19.20 5.91
C ASN A 120 32.28 -19.03 4.88
N LEU A 121 31.53 -17.91 4.90
CA LEU A 121 30.48 -17.63 3.93
C LEU A 121 31.04 -16.99 2.65
N LYS A 122 30.32 -17.16 1.53
CA LYS A 122 30.66 -16.46 0.28
C LYS A 122 30.64 -14.93 0.47
N PRO A 123 31.46 -14.17 -0.28
CA PRO A 123 31.50 -12.70 -0.18
C PRO A 123 30.12 -12.03 -0.27
N GLU A 124 29.29 -12.49 -1.19
CA GLU A 124 27.91 -11.98 -1.40
C GLU A 124 27.03 -12.09 -0.15
N TYR A 125 27.10 -13.20 0.59
CA TYR A 125 26.34 -13.39 1.83
C TYR A 125 26.92 -12.58 2.99
N ARG A 126 28.25 -12.42 3.03
CA ARG A 126 28.92 -11.59 4.04
C ARG A 126 28.51 -10.12 3.91
N GLU A 127 28.46 -9.60 2.69
CA GLU A 127 28.00 -8.24 2.43
C GLU A 127 26.53 -8.03 2.82
N ILE A 128 25.65 -8.99 2.52
CA ILE A 128 24.24 -8.95 2.95
C ILE A 128 24.12 -8.91 4.48
N ILE A 129 24.85 -9.80 5.18
CA ILE A 129 24.81 -9.83 6.66
C ILE A 129 25.41 -8.54 7.23
N LYS A 130 26.49 -8.03 6.65
CA LYS A 130 27.15 -6.78 7.05
C LYS A 130 26.25 -5.56 6.86
N GLU A 131 25.50 -5.48 5.76
CA GLU A 131 24.49 -4.44 5.54
C GLU A 131 23.33 -4.55 6.54
N THR A 132 22.86 -5.78 6.81
CA THR A 132 21.74 -6.02 7.74
C THR A 132 22.13 -5.72 9.20
N ALA A 133 23.37 -6.03 9.59
CA ALA A 133 23.91 -5.77 10.92
C ALA A 133 24.14 -4.28 11.24
N ARG A 134 24.05 -3.38 10.23
CA ARG A 134 24.07 -1.93 10.47
C ARG A 134 22.84 -1.46 11.26
N TRP A 135 21.71 -2.16 11.11
CA TRP A 135 20.42 -1.75 11.63
C TRP A 135 19.84 -2.73 12.64
N ASP A 136 20.67 -3.57 13.23
CA ASP A 136 20.26 -4.65 14.14
C ASP A 136 19.89 -4.18 15.56
N SER A 137 19.96 -2.89 15.88
CA SER A 137 19.38 -2.35 17.12
C SER A 137 18.93 -0.90 17.03
N GLN A 138 17.99 -0.56 17.92
CA GLN A 138 17.50 0.81 18.10
C GLN A 138 18.62 1.80 18.46
N ALA A 139 19.63 1.37 19.23
CA ALA A 139 20.74 2.23 19.62
C ALA A 139 21.62 2.61 18.42
N LYS A 140 21.94 1.64 17.54
CA LYS A 140 22.68 1.90 16.30
C LYS A 140 21.91 2.82 15.36
N VAL A 141 20.60 2.61 15.20
CA VAL A 141 19.75 3.49 14.35
C VAL A 141 19.84 4.95 14.81
N LYS A 142 19.73 5.21 16.12
CA LYS A 142 19.84 6.58 16.67
C LYS A 142 21.21 7.22 16.44
N GLN A 143 22.27 6.42 16.40
CA GLN A 143 23.62 6.89 16.09
C GLN A 143 23.77 7.22 14.60
N GLU A 144 23.33 6.32 13.72
CA GLU A 144 23.42 6.48 12.26
C GLU A 144 22.53 7.58 11.71
N LEU A 145 21.36 7.83 12.32
CA LEU A 145 20.49 8.98 12.00
C LEU A 145 21.20 10.33 12.13
N LYS A 146 22.27 10.42 12.93
CA LYS A 146 23.08 11.64 13.08
C LYS A 146 24.20 11.75 12.04
N ALA A 147 24.60 10.63 11.43
CA ALA A 147 25.78 10.53 10.57
C ALA A 147 25.45 10.37 9.08
N THR A 148 24.22 9.99 8.74
CA THR A 148 23.79 9.65 7.37
C THR A 148 22.67 10.56 6.87
N THR A 149 22.45 10.58 5.55
CA THR A 149 21.36 11.35 4.96
C THR A 149 20.02 10.64 5.16
N PHE A 150 18.93 11.40 5.26
CA PHE A 150 17.58 10.83 5.35
C PHE A 150 17.24 9.86 4.21
N LYS A 151 17.71 10.16 3.00
CA LYS A 151 17.53 9.30 1.83
C LYS A 151 18.23 7.94 2.00
N ASP A 152 19.44 7.93 2.56
CA ASP A 152 20.17 6.68 2.83
C ASP A 152 19.47 5.86 3.91
N THR A 153 18.94 6.51 4.95
CA THR A 153 18.11 5.87 5.98
C THR A 153 16.84 5.27 5.38
N LEU A 154 16.13 6.00 4.51
CA LEU A 154 14.96 5.48 3.81
C LEU A 154 15.32 4.27 2.95
N LYS A 155 16.44 4.32 2.21
CA LYS A 155 16.92 3.20 1.40
C LYS A 155 17.21 1.96 2.26
N ALA A 156 17.87 2.13 3.40
CA ALA A 156 18.12 1.05 4.34
C ALA A 156 16.82 0.46 4.91
N MET A 157 15.91 1.31 5.38
CA MET A 157 14.60 0.91 5.89
C MET A 157 13.80 0.15 4.81
N PHE A 158 13.77 0.63 3.57
CA PHE A 158 13.08 -0.04 2.47
C PHE A 158 13.68 -1.39 2.14
N ARG A 159 15.01 -1.49 2.18
CA ARG A 159 15.74 -2.74 1.98
C ARG A 159 15.41 -3.76 3.05
N SER A 160 15.54 -3.42 4.32
CA SER A 160 15.26 -4.37 5.41
C SER A 160 13.79 -4.74 5.52
N THR A 161 12.89 -3.75 5.46
CA THR A 161 11.45 -3.93 5.76
C THR A 161 10.70 -4.57 4.61
N TYR A 162 11.04 -4.19 3.37
CA TYR A 162 10.25 -4.57 2.20
C TYR A 162 11.02 -5.44 1.21
N SER A 163 12.36 -5.47 1.28
CA SER A 163 13.19 -6.28 0.36
C SER A 163 13.54 -7.66 0.92
N SER A 164 13.37 -7.89 2.22
CA SER A 164 13.36 -9.22 2.82
C SER A 164 11.93 -9.78 2.90
N GLY A 165 11.82 -11.11 2.86
CA GLY A 165 10.55 -11.81 2.70
C GLY A 165 10.01 -11.70 1.27
N THR A 166 9.27 -12.70 0.84
CA THR A 166 8.57 -12.64 -0.45
C THR A 166 7.44 -11.62 -0.36
N LEU A 167 7.29 -10.80 -1.40
CA LEU A 167 5.98 -10.20 -1.65
C LEU A 167 5.00 -11.37 -1.72
N ARG A 168 3.75 -11.21 -1.30
CA ARG A 168 2.68 -12.19 -1.61
C ARG A 168 2.40 -12.35 -3.15
N VAL A 169 3.39 -12.06 -4.01
CA VAL A 169 3.46 -12.48 -5.42
C VAL A 169 4.64 -13.42 -5.72
N ASP A 170 5.37 -13.93 -4.72
CA ASP A 170 5.52 -15.38 -4.75
C ASP A 170 4.10 -15.89 -4.58
N VAL A 171 3.65 -16.64 -5.56
CA VAL A 171 2.28 -17.11 -5.67
C VAL A 171 1.76 -17.48 -4.29
N ASP A 172 0.76 -16.74 -3.81
CA ASP A 172 0.16 -16.87 -2.49
C ASP A 172 -0.49 -18.25 -2.48
N LYS A 173 0.29 -19.23 -1.99
CA LYS A 173 -0.07 -20.64 -2.06
C LYS A 173 -1.38 -20.87 -1.34
N ASP A 174 -1.60 -20.14 -0.25
CA ASP A 174 -2.81 -20.25 0.54
C ASP A 174 -4.01 -19.64 -0.21
N LEU A 175 -3.85 -18.50 -0.89
CA LEU A 175 -4.88 -17.94 -1.78
C LEU A 175 -5.20 -18.89 -2.94
N CYS A 176 -4.18 -19.47 -3.58
CA CYS A 176 -4.36 -20.44 -4.66
C CYS A 176 -5.02 -21.73 -4.16
N ASN A 177 -4.66 -22.18 -2.96
CA ASN A 177 -5.28 -23.33 -2.31
C ASN A 177 -6.74 -23.03 -1.96
N ARG A 178 -7.06 -21.85 -1.41
CA ARG A 178 -8.44 -21.43 -1.13
C ARG A 178 -9.28 -21.28 -2.41
N PHE A 179 -8.69 -20.71 -3.47
CA PHE A 179 -9.33 -20.63 -4.80
C PHE A 179 -9.61 -22.03 -5.36
N ARG A 180 -8.68 -22.97 -5.19
CA ARG A 180 -8.88 -24.38 -5.52
C ARG A 180 -9.96 -25.03 -4.66
N SER A 181 -10.01 -24.74 -3.36
CA SER A 181 -11.02 -25.29 -2.43
C SER A 181 -12.43 -24.91 -2.87
N ILE A 182 -12.64 -23.68 -3.34
CA ILE A 182 -13.93 -23.25 -3.88
C ILE A 182 -14.41 -24.17 -5.01
N ARG A 183 -13.50 -24.57 -5.92
CA ARG A 183 -13.81 -25.51 -6.99
C ARG A 183 -14.07 -26.94 -6.48
N THR A 184 -13.26 -27.41 -5.54
CA THR A 184 -13.34 -28.79 -5.05
C THR A 184 -14.44 -29.04 -4.02
N GLU A 185 -14.90 -28.00 -3.34
CA GLU A 185 -16.04 -28.00 -2.40
C GLU A 185 -17.34 -27.46 -3.05
N ALA A 186 -17.30 -27.14 -4.35
CA ALA A 186 -18.50 -26.87 -5.12
C ALA A 186 -19.39 -28.11 -5.17
N GLU A 187 -20.70 -27.90 -5.25
CA GLU A 187 -21.70 -28.96 -5.41
C GLU A 187 -22.51 -28.72 -6.69
N PRO A 188 -22.35 -29.55 -7.73
CA PRO A 188 -21.39 -30.67 -7.82
C PRO A 188 -19.93 -30.20 -7.92
N LYS A 189 -18.98 -31.08 -7.56
CA LYS A 189 -17.54 -30.81 -7.69
C LYS A 189 -17.20 -30.54 -9.15
N LEU A 190 -16.42 -29.51 -9.40
CA LEU A 190 -16.07 -29.08 -10.74
C LEU A 190 -14.66 -29.53 -11.13
N SER A 191 -14.48 -30.03 -12.35
CA SER A 191 -13.16 -30.19 -12.94
C SER A 191 -12.53 -28.82 -13.26
N GLN A 192 -11.21 -28.78 -13.48
CA GLN A 192 -10.54 -27.53 -13.89
C GLN A 192 -11.11 -26.96 -15.20
N GLN A 193 -11.54 -27.82 -16.14
CA GLN A 193 -12.16 -27.38 -17.39
C GLN A 193 -13.53 -26.76 -17.13
N GLN A 194 -14.42 -27.48 -16.44
CA GLN A 194 -15.78 -26.97 -16.12
C GLN A 194 -15.76 -25.67 -15.31
N PHE A 195 -14.78 -25.53 -14.41
CA PHE A 195 -14.59 -24.31 -13.65
C PHE A 195 -14.09 -23.17 -14.55
N ALA A 196 -13.16 -23.43 -15.45
CA ALA A 196 -12.70 -22.45 -16.44
C ALA A 196 -13.84 -21.99 -17.36
N ASP A 197 -14.66 -22.92 -17.83
CA ASP A 197 -15.81 -22.65 -18.70
C ASP A 197 -16.84 -21.75 -18.00
N LYS A 198 -17.15 -22.03 -16.72
CA LYS A 198 -18.04 -21.18 -15.89
C LYS A 198 -17.50 -19.77 -15.68
N LEU A 199 -16.18 -19.62 -15.59
CA LEU A 199 -15.53 -18.31 -15.40
C LEU A 199 -15.22 -17.59 -16.72
N GLY A 200 -15.44 -18.23 -17.87
CA GLY A 200 -15.11 -17.69 -19.19
C GLY A 200 -13.61 -17.46 -19.39
N VAL A 201 -12.77 -18.39 -18.90
CA VAL A 201 -11.31 -18.33 -19.04
C VAL A 201 -10.75 -19.64 -19.59
N ALA A 202 -9.51 -19.61 -20.09
CA ALA A 202 -8.84 -20.82 -20.53
C ALA A 202 -8.48 -21.73 -19.34
N ARG A 203 -8.64 -23.06 -19.49
CA ARG A 203 -8.23 -24.05 -18.47
C ARG A 203 -6.79 -23.87 -18.00
N ALA A 204 -5.87 -23.52 -18.91
CA ALA A 204 -4.48 -23.27 -18.58
C ALA A 204 -4.27 -22.19 -17.51
N MET A 205 -5.18 -21.21 -17.42
CA MET A 205 -5.17 -20.17 -16.39
C MET A 205 -5.48 -20.77 -15.02
N ILE A 206 -6.52 -21.60 -14.92
CA ILE A 206 -6.88 -22.34 -13.70
C ILE A 206 -5.75 -23.26 -13.27
N THR A 207 -5.19 -24.04 -14.21
CA THR A 207 -4.06 -24.93 -13.92
C THR A 207 -2.85 -24.17 -13.39
N SER A 208 -2.54 -23.00 -13.97
CA SER A 208 -1.41 -22.16 -13.51
C SER A 208 -1.65 -21.56 -12.13
N ILE A 209 -2.90 -21.24 -11.78
CA ILE A 209 -3.26 -20.78 -10.43
C ILE A 209 -3.12 -21.92 -9.41
N GLU A 210 -3.73 -23.07 -9.69
CA GLU A 210 -3.76 -24.21 -8.78
C GLU A 210 -2.41 -24.93 -8.64
N SER A 211 -1.46 -24.68 -9.54
CA SER A 211 -0.08 -25.19 -9.47
C SER A 211 0.91 -24.18 -8.91
N TRP A 212 0.41 -23.10 -8.30
CA TRP A 212 1.21 -22.03 -7.72
C TRP A 212 2.18 -21.37 -8.70
N ARG A 213 1.80 -21.26 -9.98
CA ARG A 213 2.57 -20.55 -11.02
C ARG A 213 2.13 -19.10 -11.18
N GLN A 214 0.89 -18.76 -10.80
CA GLN A 214 0.38 -17.40 -10.76
C GLN A 214 -0.73 -17.24 -9.70
N ASN A 215 -0.94 -16.03 -9.19
CA ASN A 215 -2.10 -15.73 -8.33
C ASN A 215 -3.38 -15.56 -9.15
N PRO A 216 -4.57 -15.86 -8.59
CA PRO A 216 -5.82 -15.46 -9.21
C PRO A 216 -5.91 -13.92 -9.23
N SER A 217 -6.29 -13.34 -10.36
CA SER A 217 -6.51 -11.89 -10.44
C SER A 217 -7.76 -11.49 -9.65
N HIS A 218 -7.79 -10.26 -9.13
CA HIS A 218 -8.98 -9.76 -8.42
C HIS A 218 -10.24 -9.84 -9.28
N HIS A 219 -10.15 -9.47 -10.56
CA HIS A 219 -11.25 -9.60 -11.50
C HIS A 219 -11.74 -11.05 -11.68
N LEU A 220 -10.83 -12.02 -11.72
CA LEU A 220 -11.20 -13.44 -11.78
C LEU A 220 -11.90 -13.90 -10.49
N MET A 221 -11.44 -13.42 -9.32
CA MET A 221 -12.06 -13.72 -8.03
C MET A 221 -13.46 -13.12 -7.88
N VAL A 222 -13.66 -11.89 -8.37
CA VAL A 222 -15.00 -11.24 -8.43
C VAL A 222 -15.92 -12.02 -9.36
N ARG A 223 -15.47 -12.34 -10.58
CA ARG A 223 -16.28 -13.16 -11.51
C ARG A 223 -16.62 -14.53 -10.94
N MET A 224 -15.69 -15.16 -10.22
CA MET A 224 -15.97 -16.40 -9.51
C MET A 224 -17.05 -16.24 -8.45
N TRP A 225 -16.99 -15.17 -7.66
CA TRP A 225 -18.02 -14.86 -6.67
C TRP A 225 -19.38 -14.65 -7.34
N GLU A 226 -19.46 -13.86 -8.41
CA GLU A 226 -20.71 -13.59 -9.14
C GLU A 226 -21.33 -14.86 -9.75
N GLN A 227 -20.51 -15.75 -10.31
CA GLN A 227 -20.97 -16.92 -11.05
C GLN A 227 -21.27 -18.13 -10.15
N LEU A 228 -20.70 -18.17 -8.95
CA LEU A 228 -20.82 -19.33 -8.06
C LEU A 228 -21.55 -19.05 -6.74
N SER A 229 -21.63 -17.80 -6.29
CA SER A 229 -22.45 -17.47 -5.13
C SER A 229 -23.92 -17.66 -5.49
N THR A 230 -24.66 -18.30 -4.59
CA THR A 230 -26.12 -18.42 -4.67
C THR A 230 -26.74 -17.86 -3.40
N PRO A 231 -28.04 -17.51 -3.38
CA PRO A 231 -28.69 -16.99 -2.19
C PRO A 231 -28.55 -17.89 -0.95
N ASN A 232 -28.40 -19.20 -1.15
CA ASN A 232 -28.29 -20.18 -0.07
C ASN A 232 -26.84 -20.62 0.21
N LYS A 233 -25.87 -20.18 -0.61
CA LYS A 233 -24.47 -20.57 -0.53
C LYS A 233 -23.62 -19.44 -1.11
N GLU A 234 -23.51 -18.36 -0.34
CA GLU A 234 -22.74 -17.18 -0.71
C GLU A 234 -21.27 -17.36 -0.31
N PHE A 235 -20.34 -17.08 -1.23
CA PHE A 235 -18.92 -17.15 -0.96
C PHE A 235 -18.44 -15.96 -0.11
N ASN A 236 -17.70 -16.28 0.94
CA ASN A 236 -17.10 -15.28 1.80
C ASN A 236 -15.80 -14.73 1.18
N PHE A 237 -15.86 -13.52 0.63
CA PHE A 237 -14.71 -12.87 -0.01
C PHE A 237 -13.58 -12.55 0.99
N LYS A 238 -13.92 -12.28 2.27
CA LYS A 238 -12.93 -12.11 3.34
C LYS A 238 -12.16 -13.41 3.56
N TRP A 239 -12.86 -14.54 3.70
CA TRP A 239 -12.23 -15.85 3.85
C TRP A 239 -11.29 -16.17 2.68
N LEU A 240 -11.67 -15.85 1.43
CA LEU A 240 -10.82 -16.08 0.27
C LEU A 240 -9.47 -15.34 0.39
N HIS A 241 -9.46 -14.11 0.89
CA HIS A 241 -8.26 -13.28 0.99
C HIS A 241 -7.45 -13.47 2.27
N THR A 242 -8.11 -13.82 3.39
CA THR A 242 -7.45 -13.88 4.70
C THR A 242 -7.38 -15.29 5.30
N GLY A 243 -8.22 -16.22 4.83
CA GLY A 243 -8.42 -17.53 5.44
C GLY A 243 -9.27 -17.51 6.71
N GLU A 244 -9.75 -16.34 7.13
CA GLU A 244 -10.52 -16.17 8.37
C GLU A 244 -12.03 -16.36 8.13
N GLY A 245 -12.69 -17.05 9.07
CA GLY A 245 -14.13 -17.33 9.01
C GLY A 245 -14.49 -18.57 8.19
N LEU A 246 -15.77 -18.70 7.83
CA LEU A 246 -16.25 -19.81 7.01
C LEU A 246 -16.14 -19.46 5.52
N MET A 247 -15.89 -20.48 4.68
CA MET A 247 -15.86 -20.36 3.21
C MET A 247 -17.19 -19.87 2.64
N PHE A 248 -18.30 -20.28 3.28
CA PHE A 248 -19.66 -19.90 2.93
C PHE A 248 -20.26 -19.10 4.08
N LEU A 249 -20.94 -18.00 3.76
CA LEU A 249 -21.65 -17.18 4.74
C LEU A 249 -22.98 -17.82 5.19
N SER A 250 -23.49 -18.78 4.41
CA SER A 250 -24.75 -19.47 4.66
C SER A 250 -24.50 -20.96 4.84
N GLY A 251 -24.59 -21.42 6.10
CA GLY A 251 -24.35 -22.81 6.48
C GLY A 251 -24.76 -23.13 7.91
N SER A 252 -25.94 -22.70 8.36
CA SER A 252 -26.63 -23.28 9.51
C SER A 252 -28.11 -22.90 9.51
N ASN A 253 -28.97 -23.91 9.65
CA ASN A 253 -30.44 -23.92 9.71
C ASN A 253 -31.13 -22.73 10.43
N ALA A 254 -31.23 -21.57 9.79
CA ALA A 254 -32.10 -20.48 10.26
C ALA A 254 -32.78 -19.80 9.06
N SER A 255 -34.07 -19.51 9.23
CA SER A 255 -35.01 -19.15 8.16
C SER A 255 -34.47 -18.03 7.23
N PRO A 256 -34.46 -18.22 5.89
CA PRO A 256 -33.79 -17.33 4.92
C PRO A 256 -34.28 -15.88 4.85
N GLY A 257 -35.45 -15.57 5.41
CA GLY A 257 -36.13 -14.28 5.20
C GLY A 257 -35.80 -13.15 6.18
N GLN A 258 -35.33 -13.46 7.39
CA GLN A 258 -35.14 -12.45 8.44
C GLN A 258 -33.68 -12.00 8.58
N ILE A 259 -32.72 -12.91 8.43
CA ILE A 259 -31.29 -12.62 8.60
C ILE A 259 -30.74 -11.74 7.47
N SER A 260 -31.25 -11.91 6.24
CA SER A 260 -30.87 -11.10 5.06
C SER A 260 -31.32 -9.64 5.18
N LYS A 261 -32.50 -9.38 5.78
CA LYS A 261 -32.95 -8.01 6.05
C LYS A 261 -32.14 -7.40 7.18
N ASP A 262 -32.00 -8.10 8.30
CA ASP A 262 -31.33 -7.61 9.51
C ASP A 262 -29.83 -7.34 9.30
N HIS A 263 -29.14 -8.13 8.46
CA HIS A 263 -27.73 -7.89 8.13
C HIS A 263 -27.56 -6.75 7.12
N ARG A 264 -28.47 -6.63 6.14
CA ARG A 264 -28.45 -5.52 5.18
C ARG A 264 -28.80 -4.19 5.86
N GLU A 265 -29.72 -4.23 6.82
CA GLU A 265 -30.10 -3.12 7.68
C GLU A 265 -28.91 -2.71 8.56
N ARG A 266 -28.21 -3.65 9.20
CA ARG A 266 -26.96 -3.37 9.94
C ARG A 266 -25.82 -2.83 9.07
N MET A 267 -25.66 -3.30 7.83
CA MET A 267 -24.68 -2.73 6.89
C MET A 267 -25.05 -1.32 6.44
N LEU A 268 -26.34 -1.06 6.20
CA LEU A 268 -26.84 0.26 5.87
C LEU A 268 -26.70 1.22 7.06
N GLU A 269 -27.00 0.78 8.28
CA GLU A 269 -26.81 1.54 9.53
C GLU A 269 -25.33 1.88 9.76
N GLN A 270 -24.42 0.92 9.54
CA GLN A 270 -22.98 1.18 9.64
C GLN A 270 -22.52 2.19 8.57
N SER A 271 -22.95 2.02 7.33
CA SER A 271 -22.63 2.97 6.26
C SER A 271 -23.23 4.37 6.51
N LEU A 272 -24.39 4.44 7.18
CA LEU A 272 -25.02 5.70 7.58
C LEU A 272 -24.23 6.36 8.70
N MET A 273 -23.77 5.60 9.71
CA MET A 273 -22.90 6.10 10.79
C MET A 273 -21.59 6.65 10.25
N ASP A 274 -20.89 5.90 9.39
CA ASP A 274 -19.64 6.34 8.78
C ASP A 274 -19.85 7.62 7.94
N SER A 275 -20.99 7.72 7.25
CA SER A 275 -21.35 8.93 6.50
C SER A 275 -21.70 10.11 7.41
N HIS A 276 -22.29 9.88 8.59
CA HIS A 276 -22.58 10.93 9.58
C HIS A 276 -21.31 11.45 10.24
N GLU A 277 -20.39 10.56 10.60
CA GLU A 277 -19.09 10.91 11.16
C GLU A 277 -18.28 11.76 10.16
N LYS A 278 -18.22 11.32 8.91
CA LYS A 278 -17.55 12.07 7.83
C LYS A 278 -18.19 13.43 7.57
N ASN A 279 -19.52 13.53 7.66
CA ASN A 279 -20.22 14.82 7.55
C ASN A 279 -19.96 15.73 8.76
N ALA A 280 -19.80 15.19 9.96
CA ALA A 280 -19.43 15.96 11.15
C ALA A 280 -17.99 16.51 11.02
N GLU A 281 -17.06 15.69 10.56
CA GLU A 281 -15.68 16.12 10.25
C GLU A 281 -15.66 17.22 9.17
N LEU A 282 -16.47 17.06 8.11
CA LEU A 282 -16.58 18.07 7.05
C LEU A 282 -17.15 19.39 7.58
N LYS A 283 -18.17 19.36 8.45
CA LYS A 283 -18.72 20.57 9.08
C LYS A 283 -17.68 21.27 9.97
N LEU A 284 -16.89 20.51 10.73
CA LEU A 284 -15.81 21.07 11.54
C LEU A 284 -14.75 21.74 10.67
N LYS A 285 -14.35 21.07 9.59
CA LYS A 285 -13.40 21.60 8.61
C LYS A 285 -13.91 22.88 7.94
N TYR A 286 -15.20 22.91 7.58
CA TYR A 286 -15.83 24.09 7.00
C TYR A 286 -15.88 25.27 7.98
N SER A 287 -16.22 25.00 9.25
CA SER A 287 -16.19 26.03 10.30
C SER A 287 -14.81 26.64 10.49
N ASN A 288 -13.76 25.81 10.50
CA ASN A 288 -12.38 26.28 10.63
C ASN A 288 -11.95 27.15 9.44
N LEU A 289 -12.33 26.75 8.22
CA LEU A 289 -12.06 27.53 7.02
C LEU A 289 -12.78 28.89 7.03
N GLU A 290 -14.02 28.96 7.52
CA GLU A 290 -14.75 30.23 7.58
C GLU A 290 -14.12 31.18 8.62
N GLN A 291 -13.67 30.66 9.76
CA GLN A 291 -12.90 31.44 10.74
C GLN A 291 -11.59 31.98 10.16
N GLU A 292 -10.87 31.15 9.40
CA GLU A 292 -9.62 31.56 8.77
C GLU A 292 -9.85 32.62 7.68
N LYS A 293 -10.91 32.46 6.89
CA LYS A 293 -11.35 33.47 5.91
C LYS A 293 -11.71 34.81 6.57
N GLN A 294 -12.42 34.80 7.69
CA GLN A 294 -12.72 36.02 8.45
C GLN A 294 -11.44 36.69 8.97
N ARG A 295 -10.50 35.90 9.50
CA ARG A 295 -9.20 36.40 9.98
C ARG A 295 -8.39 37.05 8.85
N LEU A 296 -8.34 36.42 7.69
CA LEU A 296 -7.66 36.97 6.51
C LEU A 296 -8.33 38.25 6.01
N THR A 297 -9.66 38.30 6.01
CA THR A 297 -10.41 39.50 5.62
C THR A 297 -10.10 40.69 6.54
N LEU A 298 -10.05 40.46 7.85
CA LEU A 298 -9.62 41.47 8.83
C LEU A 298 -8.18 41.95 8.60
N LEU A 299 -7.27 41.03 8.24
CA LEU A 299 -5.88 41.36 7.96
C LEU A 299 -5.77 42.25 6.70
N VAL A 300 -6.49 41.90 5.63
CA VAL A 300 -6.52 42.67 4.39
C VAL A 300 -7.08 44.07 4.60
N ASN A 301 -8.14 44.21 5.40
CA ASN A 301 -8.72 45.52 5.73
C ASN A 301 -7.73 46.38 6.52
N LYS A 302 -7.05 45.81 7.54
CA LYS A 302 -6.01 46.53 8.30
C LYS A 302 -4.86 47.02 7.43
N LEU A 303 -4.35 46.16 6.54
CA LEU A 303 -3.28 46.53 5.61
C LEU A 303 -3.72 47.63 4.64
N SER A 304 -4.99 47.62 4.23
CA SER A 304 -5.56 48.66 3.37
C SER A 304 -5.68 50.01 4.09
N GLU A 305 -6.07 50.00 5.37
CA GLU A 305 -6.12 51.21 6.22
C GLU A 305 -4.73 51.78 6.53
N GLU A 306 -3.74 50.92 6.80
CA GLU A 306 -2.35 51.34 7.01
C GLU A 306 -1.74 51.95 5.75
N ASN A 307 -2.01 51.35 4.58
CA ASN A 307 -1.60 51.92 3.30
C ASN A 307 -2.30 53.27 3.01
N ALA A 308 -3.58 53.42 3.35
CA ALA A 308 -4.30 54.69 3.19
C ALA A 308 -3.75 55.81 4.09
N LYS A 309 -3.27 55.47 5.30
CA LYS A 309 -2.64 56.44 6.23
C LYS A 309 -1.22 56.83 5.81
N GLY A 310 -0.49 55.94 5.12
CA GLY A 310 0.86 56.21 4.60
C GLY A 310 0.93 57.23 3.45
N PHE A 311 -0.19 57.58 2.81
CA PHE A 311 -0.28 58.58 1.74
C PHE A 311 -0.69 60.00 2.21
N SER A 312 -0.87 60.23 3.52
CA SER A 312 -1.28 61.52 4.08
C SER A 312 -0.13 62.30 4.76
N HIS A 313 1.12 62.02 4.41
CA HIS A 313 2.30 62.81 4.81
C HIS A 313 3.07 63.29 3.58
#